data_AF-A0AA87J9D9-F1
#
_entry.id   AF-A0AA87J9D9-F1
#
_cell.length_a   1.000
_cell.length_b   1.000
_cell.length_c   1.000
_cell.angle_alpha   90.00
_cell.angle_beta   90.00
_cell.angle_gamma   90.00
#
_symmetry.space_group_name_H-M   'P 1'
#
loop_
_entity.id
_entity.type
_entity.pdbx_description
1 polymer ?
#
loop_
_entity_poly.entity_id
_entity_poly.type
_entity_poly.pdbx_seq_one_letter_code
_entity_poly.pdbx_strand_id
1 'polypeptide(L)'
;MLFLAKLSSLTTGSDRCATCAAIRCLIAYADGLEGSRIDVTATEGTIVLSGVATSDQARETAIAIAGEYAGNRVVNNIATQADIAGLPACHICRDGR
;
A
#
# COMPACT_ATOMS: atom_id res chain seq x y z
N MET A 1 -18.79 6.34 -7.69
CA MET A 1 -18.14 5.11 -8.17
C MET A 1 -17.98 4.19 -6.97
N LEU A 2 -18.42 2.94 -7.15
CA LEU A 2 -18.41 1.77 -6.25
C LEU A 2 -18.65 1.92 -4.73
N PHE A 3 -19.89 1.60 -4.38
CA PHE A 3 -20.39 1.15 -3.07
C PHE A 3 -19.67 -0.14 -2.61
N LEU A 4 -18.64 -0.04 -1.76
CA LEU A 4 -18.04 -1.20 -1.08
C LEU A 4 -17.81 -0.95 0.44
N ALA A 5 -18.52 0.01 1.02
CA ALA A 5 -18.31 0.42 2.41
C ALA A 5 -19.00 -0.45 3.49
N LYS A 6 -19.60 -1.61 3.16
CA LYS A 6 -20.24 -2.46 4.20
C LYS A 6 -20.30 -3.94 3.86
N LEU A 7 -19.19 -4.64 4.05
CA LEU A 7 -19.19 -6.07 4.33
C LEU A 7 -18.30 -6.39 5.55
N SER A 8 -18.39 -5.58 6.61
CA SER A 8 -17.61 -5.75 7.84
C SER A 8 -18.16 -6.85 8.78
N SER A 9 -19.18 -7.59 8.37
CA SER A 9 -19.73 -8.69 9.16
C SER A 9 -19.76 -9.95 8.31
N LEU A 10 -19.37 -11.07 8.93
CA LEU A 10 -19.18 -12.41 8.34
C LEU A 10 -17.82 -12.50 7.62
N THR A 11 -16.85 -13.35 7.96
CA THR A 11 -16.92 -14.70 8.55
C THR A 11 -15.67 -15.08 9.37
N THR A 12 -15.71 -16.30 9.89
CA THR A 12 -14.66 -17.07 10.56
C THR A 12 -13.82 -17.82 9.52
N GLY A 13 -12.50 -17.63 9.51
CA GLY A 13 -11.52 -18.54 8.88
C GLY A 13 -11.29 -18.39 7.36
N SER A 14 -12.30 -18.03 6.55
CA SER A 14 -12.18 -17.93 5.08
C SER A 14 -11.88 -16.50 4.55
N ASP A 15 -12.00 -15.49 5.41
CA ASP A 15 -12.04 -14.05 5.05
C ASP A 15 -10.67 -13.42 4.83
N ARG A 16 -9.62 -14.01 5.41
CA ARG A 16 -8.24 -13.53 5.19
C ARG A 16 -7.91 -13.47 3.71
N CYS A 17 -8.41 -14.43 2.92
CA CYS A 17 -8.21 -14.47 1.49
C CYS A 17 -9.03 -13.41 0.76
N ALA A 18 -10.29 -13.18 1.18
CA ALA A 18 -11.18 -12.20 0.55
C ALA A 18 -10.69 -10.76 0.76
N THR A 19 -10.34 -10.38 1.99
CA THR A 19 -9.81 -9.05 2.29
C THR A 19 -8.46 -8.84 1.60
N CYS A 20 -7.55 -9.82 1.64
CA CYS A 20 -6.26 -9.74 0.96
C CYS A 20 -6.43 -9.61 -0.56
N ALA A 21 -7.32 -10.40 -1.17
CA ALA A 21 -7.62 -10.32 -2.59
C ALA A 21 -8.23 -8.96 -2.98
N ALA A 22 -9.16 -8.43 -2.17
CA ALA A 22 -9.74 -7.11 -2.41
C ALA A 22 -8.68 -6.01 -2.35
N ILE A 23 -7.84 -6.01 -1.32
CA ILE A 23 -6.75 -5.03 -1.17
C ILE A 23 -5.76 -5.18 -2.34
N ARG A 24 -5.37 -6.42 -2.70
CA ARG A 24 -4.50 -6.68 -3.86
C ARG A 24 -5.10 -6.16 -5.16
N CYS A 25 -6.39 -6.37 -5.41
CA CYS A 25 -7.08 -5.85 -6.59
C CYS A 25 -7.09 -4.32 -6.59
N LEU A 26 -7.37 -3.68 -5.45
CA LEU A 26 -7.39 -2.21 -5.34
C LEU A 26 -6.00 -1.61 -5.56
N ILE A 27 -4.96 -2.21 -4.99
CA ILE A 27 -3.57 -1.78 -5.18
C ILE A 27 -3.15 -1.99 -6.64
N ALA A 28 -3.51 -3.12 -7.26
CA ALA A 28 -3.20 -3.38 -8.66
C ALA A 28 -3.92 -2.42 -9.63
N TYR A 29 -5.10 -1.93 -9.23
CA TYR A 29 -5.88 -0.95 -10.01
C TYR A 29 -5.57 0.51 -9.65
N ALA A 30 -4.77 0.74 -8.61
CA ALA A 30 -4.40 2.07 -8.17
C ALA A 30 -3.35 2.68 -9.11
N ASP A 31 -3.64 3.88 -9.57
CA ASP A 31 -2.79 4.63 -10.48
C ASP A 31 -1.42 4.92 -9.83
N GLY A 32 -0.33 4.71 -10.58
CA GLY A 32 1.04 4.88 -10.09
C GLY A 32 1.67 3.66 -9.39
N LEU A 33 0.93 2.55 -9.26
CA LEU A 33 1.42 1.28 -8.71
C LEU A 33 1.73 0.22 -9.77
N GLU A 34 1.57 0.53 -11.06
CA GLU A 34 1.77 -0.40 -12.18
C GLU A 34 3.20 -0.98 -12.26
N GLY A 35 4.19 -0.29 -11.68
CA GLY A 35 5.56 -0.77 -11.53
C GLY A 35 5.96 -1.16 -10.10
N SER A 36 5.05 -1.00 -9.14
CA SER A 36 5.30 -1.28 -7.72
C SER A 36 4.91 -2.71 -7.37
N ARG A 37 5.85 -3.47 -6.83
CA ARG A 37 5.58 -4.83 -6.36
C ARG A 37 5.23 -4.79 -4.88
N ILE A 38 3.94 -4.66 -4.58
CA ILE A 38 3.41 -4.66 -3.23
C ILE A 38 2.64 -5.95 -2.98
N ASP A 39 3.05 -6.67 -1.95
CA ASP A 39 2.36 -7.83 -1.43
C ASP A 39 1.58 -7.46 -0.16
N VAL A 40 0.45 -8.13 0.03
CA VAL A 40 -0.46 -7.91 1.15
C VAL A 40 -0.61 -9.24 1.85
N THR A 41 -0.36 -9.26 3.16
CA THR A 41 -0.51 -10.45 3.98
C THR A 41 -1.34 -10.12 5.20
N ALA A 42 -2.39 -10.90 5.47
CA ALA A 42 -3.20 -10.76 6.67
C ALA A 42 -2.81 -11.81 7.70
N THR A 43 -2.23 -11.42 8.85
CA THR A 43 -1.79 -12.31 9.94
C THR A 43 -2.47 -11.92 11.25
N GLU A 44 -3.14 -12.86 11.92
CA GLU A 44 -3.84 -12.67 13.21
C GLU A 44 -4.75 -11.42 13.36
N GLY A 45 -5.31 -10.91 12.25
CA GLY A 45 -6.18 -9.71 12.24
C GLY A 45 -5.42 -8.41 11.98
N THR A 46 -4.13 -8.51 11.66
CA THR A 46 -3.25 -7.43 11.24
C THR A 46 -2.96 -7.56 9.75
N ILE A 47 -3.09 -6.47 9.01
CA ILE A 47 -2.70 -6.39 7.60
C ILE A 47 -1.27 -5.90 7.53
N VAL A 48 -0.42 -6.66 6.85
CA VAL A 48 0.97 -6.32 6.59
C VAL A 48 1.10 -6.03 5.10
N LEU A 49 1.52 -4.82 4.76
CA LEU A 49 1.90 -4.46 3.39
C LEU A 49 3.41 -4.56 3.30
N SER A 50 3.92 -5.28 2.31
CA SER A 50 5.37 -5.43 2.10
C SER A 50 5.68 -5.33 0.63
N GLY A 51 6.68 -4.53 0.27
CA GLY A 51 7.03 -4.37 -1.13
C GLY A 51 7.84 -3.14 -1.42
N VAL A 52 7.97 -2.85 -2.70
CA VAL A 52 8.65 -1.65 -3.19
C VAL A 52 7.66 -0.80 -3.97
N ALA A 53 7.48 0.44 -3.52
CA ALA A 53 6.71 1.47 -4.20
C ALA A 53 7.62 2.36 -5.05
N THR A 54 7.16 2.76 -6.23
CA THR A 54 7.93 3.60 -7.16
C THR A 54 8.04 5.04 -6.66
N SER A 55 7.09 5.50 -5.84
CA SER A 55 7.02 6.86 -5.29
C SER A 55 6.36 6.88 -3.91
N ASP A 56 6.56 7.95 -3.15
CA ASP A 56 5.89 8.17 -1.86
C ASP A 56 4.37 8.21 -2.02
N GLN A 57 3.86 8.81 -3.09
CA GLN A 57 2.43 8.85 -3.36
C GLN A 57 1.84 7.43 -3.53
N ALA A 58 2.55 6.54 -4.23
CA ALA A 58 2.13 5.16 -4.42
C ALA A 58 2.09 4.39 -3.07
N ARG A 59 3.07 4.65 -2.19
CA ARG A 59 3.08 4.13 -0.82
C ARG A 59 1.88 4.65 -0.02
N GLU A 60 1.63 5.95 -0.04
CA GLU A 60 0.52 6.58 0.70
C GLU A 60 -0.84 6.01 0.27
N THR A 61 -1.06 5.84 -1.04
CA THR A 61 -2.27 5.21 -1.58
C THR A 61 -2.46 3.79 -1.04
N ALA A 62 -1.40 2.98 -1.03
CA ALA A 62 -1.47 1.61 -0.52
C ALA A 62 -1.78 1.56 1.00
N ILE A 63 -1.20 2.48 1.78
CA ILE A 63 -1.49 2.61 3.21
C ILE A 63 -2.95 3.03 3.44
N ALA A 64 -3.44 4.02 2.68
CA ALA A 64 -4.81 4.51 2.78
C ALA A 64 -5.83 3.40 2.49
N ILE A 65 -5.61 2.62 1.43
CA ILE A 65 -6.44 1.46 1.10
C ILE A 65 -6.43 0.47 2.27
N ALA A 66 -5.27 0.04 2.75
CA ALA A 66 -5.22 -0.92 3.85
C ALA A 66 -5.82 -0.41 5.17
N GLY A 67 -5.67 0.89 5.44
CA GLY A 67 -6.26 1.56 6.60
C GLY A 67 -7.79 1.54 6.57
N GLU A 68 -8.42 1.62 5.40
CA GLU A 68 -9.87 1.49 5.27
C GLU A 68 -10.37 0.09 5.67
N TYR A 69 -9.59 -0.96 5.40
CA TYR A 69 -10.01 -2.34 5.67
C TYR A 69 -9.65 -2.83 7.07
N ALA A 70 -8.46 -2.51 7.57
CA ALA A 70 -7.96 -3.02 8.86
C ALA A 70 -7.84 -1.97 9.95
N GLY A 71 -8.18 -0.71 9.67
CA GLY A 71 -8.18 0.37 10.64
C GLY A 71 -6.80 0.58 11.28
N ASN A 72 -6.70 0.31 12.58
CA ASN A 72 -5.51 0.52 13.40
C ASN A 72 -4.56 -0.69 13.50
N ARG A 73 -4.85 -1.79 12.79
CA ARG A 73 -4.00 -3.00 12.75
C ARG A 73 -3.32 -3.15 11.39
N VAL A 74 -2.65 -2.09 10.94
CA VAL A 74 -1.92 -2.09 9.66
C VAL A 74 -0.43 -1.88 9.91
N VAL A 75 0.39 -2.77 9.36
CA VAL A 75 1.85 -2.67 9.35
C VAL A 75 2.27 -2.31 7.94
N ASN A 76 2.86 -1.13 7.79
CA ASN A 76 3.43 -0.68 6.52
C ASN A 76 4.93 -1.02 6.48
N ASN A 77 5.31 -1.93 5.59
CA ASN A 77 6.68 -2.29 5.28
C ASN A 77 6.98 -2.07 3.77
N ILE A 78 6.40 -1.02 3.19
CA ILE A 78 6.64 -0.62 1.81
C ILE A 78 7.86 0.30 1.76
N ALA A 79 8.92 -0.14 1.09
CA ALA A 79 10.08 0.69 0.76
C ALA A 79 9.77 1.53 -0.47
N THR A 80 10.18 2.81 -0.51
CA THR A 80 10.03 3.62 -1.72
C THR A 80 11.32 3.62 -2.51
N GLN A 81 11.23 3.63 -3.84
CA GLN A 81 12.40 3.79 -4.70
C GLN A 81 13.09 5.14 -4.47
N ALA A 82 12.39 6.13 -3.91
CA ALA A 82 12.99 7.39 -3.47
C ALA A 82 13.97 7.21 -2.28
N ASP A 83 13.71 6.27 -1.37
CA ASP A 83 14.63 5.92 -0.27
C ASP A 83 15.87 5.21 -0.82
N ILE A 84 15.69 4.30 -1.78
CA ILE A 84 16.76 3.50 -2.38
C ILE A 84 17.57 4.34 -3.40
N ALA A 85 16.91 5.23 -4.14
CA ALA A 85 17.53 6.20 -5.03
C ALA A 85 18.06 7.43 -4.27
N GLY A 86 17.77 7.51 -2.97
CA GLY A 86 18.11 8.59 -2.05
C GLY A 86 19.58 8.66 -1.64
N LEU A 87 20.52 8.18 -2.48
CA LEU A 87 21.78 8.92 -2.51
C LEU A 87 21.43 10.33 -3.02
N PRO A 88 21.78 11.40 -2.29
CA PRO A 88 21.35 12.74 -2.64
C PRO A 88 21.93 13.09 -4.01
N ALA A 89 21.11 13.04 -5.05
CA ALA A 89 21.33 13.86 -6.22
C ALA A 89 21.19 15.30 -5.70
N CYS A 90 22.32 15.87 -5.31
CA CYS A 90 22.49 17.22 -4.81
C CYS A 90 21.71 18.19 -5.70
N HIS A 91 20.48 18.55 -5.32
CA HIS A 91 19.68 19.53 -6.06
C HIS A 91 20.15 20.97 -5.77
N ILE A 92 21.17 21.14 -4.93
CA ILE A 92 21.67 22.45 -4.48
C ILE A 92 22.56 23.14 -5.54
N CYS A 93 22.96 22.47 -6.63
CA CYS A 93 23.84 23.09 -7.65
C CYS A 93 23.13 23.68 -8.89
N ARG A 94 21.83 24.02 -8.84
CA ARG A 94 21.13 24.62 -10.01
C ARG A 94 20.87 26.14 -9.93
N ASP A 95 21.17 26.80 -8.81
CA ASP A 95 21.12 28.28 -8.72
C ASP A 95 22.53 28.84 -8.49
N GLY A 96 23.30 28.94 -9.57
CA GLY A 96 24.63 29.55 -9.59
C GLY A 96 24.66 30.60 -10.69
N ARG A 97 24.27 31.82 -10.29
CA ARG A 97 24.28 33.06 -11.07
C ARG A 97 25.68 33.44 -11.55
#